data_AF-A0A3D1XXS9-F1
#
_entry.id   AF-A0A3D1XXS9-F1
#
_cell.length_a   1.000
_cell.length_b   1.000
_cell.length_c   1.000
_cell.angle_alpha   90.00
_cell.angle_beta   90.00
_cell.angle_gamma   90.00
#
_symmetry.space_group_name_H-M   'P 1'
#
loop_
_entity.id
_entity.type
_entity.pdbx_description
1 polymer ?
#
loop_
_entity_poly.entity_id
_entity_poly.type
_entity_poly.pdbx_seq_one_letter_code
_entity_poly.pdbx_strand_id
1 'polypeptide(L)'
;MGQKVHPYGFRLGFNKTWISNWYARKDYSAQLVEDIGLRKYIFKTLAHAGISKVEIERSANRVRINIHTARPGIIIGKKGL
;
A
#
# COMPACT_ATOMS: atom_id res chain seq x y z
N MET A 1 -9.13 31.05 -6.79
CA MET A 1 -8.84 29.79 -6.07
C MET A 1 -9.46 28.64 -6.89
N GLY A 2 -8.65 27.85 -7.59
CA GLY A 2 -9.13 26.93 -8.64
C GLY A 2 -9.43 25.52 -8.13
N GLN A 3 -10.52 24.92 -8.60
CA GLN A 3 -10.89 23.53 -8.33
C GLN A 3 -9.95 22.58 -9.09
N LYS A 4 -8.83 22.19 -8.49
CA LYS A 4 -7.86 21.26 -9.08
C LYS A 4 -8.11 19.84 -8.60
N VAL A 5 -8.17 18.91 -9.54
CA VAL A 5 -8.32 17.46 -9.28
C VAL A 5 -7.00 16.86 -8.80
N HIS A 6 -7.05 15.81 -7.99
CA HIS A 6 -5.86 15.10 -7.54
C HIS A 6 -5.11 14.48 -8.75
N PRO A 7 -3.85 14.86 -9.01
CA PRO A 7 -3.14 14.51 -10.25
C PRO A 7 -2.78 13.03 -10.36
N TYR A 8 -2.69 12.30 -9.25
CA TYR A 8 -2.53 10.84 -9.29
C TYR A 8 -3.83 10.15 -9.69
N GLY A 9 -4.96 10.61 -9.12
CA GLY A 9 -6.27 10.00 -9.37
C GLY A 9 -6.73 10.26 -10.80
N PHE A 10 -6.49 11.47 -11.29
CA PHE A 10 -6.76 11.84 -12.68
C PHE A 10 -6.02 10.97 -13.72
N ARG A 11 -4.89 10.36 -13.33
CA ARG A 11 -4.05 9.56 -14.23
C ARG A 11 -4.14 8.05 -13.97
N LEU A 12 -4.97 7.62 -13.01
CA LEU A 12 -5.23 6.21 -12.77
C LEU A 12 -5.87 5.59 -14.01
N GLY A 13 -5.36 4.43 -14.42
CA GLY A 13 -5.84 3.72 -15.61
C GLY A 13 -5.20 4.17 -16.94
N PHE A 14 -4.52 5.32 -16.99
CA PHE A 14 -3.75 5.75 -18.16
C PHE A 14 -2.25 5.49 -18.01
N ASN A 15 -1.61 6.16 -17.04
CA ASN A 15 -0.17 6.00 -16.78
C ASN A 15 0.18 5.69 -15.31
N LYS A 16 -0.81 5.72 -14.41
CA LYS A 16 -0.67 5.25 -13.02
C LYS A 16 -1.53 4.01 -12.78
N THR A 17 -0.95 3.06 -12.07
CA THR A 17 -1.62 1.81 -11.65
C THR A 17 -2.13 1.91 -10.21
N TRP A 18 -3.05 1.01 -9.87
CA TRP A 18 -3.61 0.88 -8.53
C TRP A 18 -2.54 0.50 -7.50
N ILE A 19 -2.70 0.98 -6.27
CA ILE A 19 -1.81 0.67 -5.15
C ILE A 19 -2.27 -0.60 -4.41
N SER A 20 -3.57 -0.89 -4.42
CA SER A 20 -4.11 -2.20 -4.02
C SER A 20 -4.61 -2.91 -5.27
N ASN A 21 -4.08 -4.09 -5.56
CA ASN A 21 -4.45 -4.88 -6.74
C ASN A 21 -5.00 -6.24 -6.30
N TRP A 22 -6.32 -6.32 -6.19
CA TRP A 22 -7.05 -7.54 -5.85
C TRP A 22 -8.53 -7.39 -6.22
N TYR A 23 -9.26 -8.50 -6.25
CA TYR A 23 -10.68 -8.55 -6.57
C TYR A 23 -11.44 -9.32 -5.50
N ALA A 24 -12.61 -8.82 -5.11
CA ALA A 24 -13.54 -9.51 -4.24
C ALA A 24 -14.99 -9.13 -4.57
N ARG A 25 -15.91 -10.06 -4.36
CA ARG A 25 -17.35 -9.83 -4.55
C ARG A 25 -18.05 -9.49 -3.24
N LYS A 26 -18.23 -10.48 -2.36
CA LYS A 26 -18.98 -10.31 -1.10
C LYS A 26 -18.13 -9.67 0.00
N ASP A 27 -16.86 -10.04 0.08
CA ASP A 27 -15.99 -9.66 1.20
C ASP A 27 -15.21 -8.35 0.98
N TYR A 28 -15.55 -7.57 -0.06
CA TYR A 28 -14.81 -6.37 -0.44
C TYR A 28 -14.70 -5.35 0.71
N SER A 29 -15.82 -5.10 1.43
CA SER A 29 -15.84 -4.14 2.52
C SER A 29 -14.92 -4.55 3.67
N ALA A 30 -14.97 -5.83 4.08
CA ALA A 30 -14.11 -6.35 5.15
C ALA A 30 -12.63 -6.27 4.77
N GLN A 31 -12.28 -6.68 3.54
CA GLN A 31 -10.90 -6.64 3.05
C GLN A 31 -10.38 -5.20 2.89
N LEU A 32 -11.24 -4.25 2.51
CA LEU A 32 -10.87 -2.84 2.44
C LEU A 32 -10.55 -2.25 3.83
N VAL A 33 -11.35 -2.57 4.84
CA VAL A 33 -11.11 -2.12 6.22
C VAL A 33 -9.78 -2.68 6.73
N GLU A 34 -9.51 -3.96 6.46
CA GLU A 34 -8.23 -4.59 6.79
C GLU A 34 -7.05 -3.92 6.08
N ASP A 35 -7.16 -3.62 4.77
CA ASP A 35 -6.13 -2.89 4.01
C ASP A 35 -5.82 -1.51 4.62
N ILE A 36 -6.86 -0.76 5.05
CA ILE A 36 -6.68 0.54 5.71
C ILE A 36 -5.93 0.37 7.04
N GLY A 37 -6.28 -0.64 7.83
CA GLY A 37 -5.62 -0.98 9.09
C GLY A 37 -4.15 -1.34 8.88
N LEU A 38 -3.87 -2.22 7.92
CA LEU A 38 -2.52 -2.66 7.56
C LEU A 38 -1.65 -1.48 7.12
N ARG A 39 -2.16 -0.59 6.26
CA ARG A 39 -1.44 0.62 5.85
C ARG A 39 -1.10 1.49 7.05
N LYS A 40 -2.08 1.80 7.91
CA LYS A 40 -1.84 2.62 9.11
C LYS A 40 -0.79 2.00 10.03
N TYR A 41 -0.86 0.68 10.23
CA TYR A 41 0.11 -0.04 11.05
C TYR A 41 1.52 0.05 10.47
N ILE A 42 1.70 -0.23 9.18
CA ILE A 42 2.99 -0.17 8.49
C ILE A 42 3.61 1.22 8.57
N PHE A 43 2.83 2.27 8.26
CA PHE A 43 3.32 3.65 8.32
C PHE A 43 3.68 4.09 9.75
N LYS A 44 2.95 3.60 10.76
CA LYS A 44 3.25 3.90 12.17
C LYS A 44 4.52 3.19 12.65
N THR A 45 4.64 1.89 12.39
CA THR A 45 5.74 1.06 12.90
C THR A 45 7.06 1.36 12.19
N LEU A 46 7.02 1.67 10.90
CA LEU A 46 8.21 1.85 10.05
C LEU A 46 8.44 3.33 9.68
N ALA A 47 7.98 4.27 10.52
CA ALA A 47 8.11 5.71 10.30
C ALA A 47 9.57 6.15 10.02
N HIS A 48 10.53 5.53 10.70
CA HIS A 48 11.97 5.83 10.56
C HIS A 48 12.59 5.32 9.25
N ALA A 49 11.91 4.42 8.54
CA ALA A 49 12.44 3.80 7.31
C ALA A 49 12.18 4.64 6.05
N GLY A 50 11.40 5.72 6.11
CA GLY A 50 11.11 6.56 4.94
C GLY A 50 10.37 5.79 3.85
N ILE A 51 9.15 5.34 4.17
CA ILE A 51 8.29 4.61 3.24
C ILE A 51 7.70 5.58 2.20
N SER A 52 7.87 5.26 0.93
CA SER A 52 7.33 6.02 -0.20
C SER A 52 5.98 5.46 -0.67
N LYS A 53 5.86 4.14 -0.79
CA LYS A 53 4.65 3.47 -1.28
C LYS A 53 4.49 2.10 -0.60
N VAL A 54 3.25 1.72 -0.32
CA VAL A 54 2.89 0.38 0.15
C VAL A 54 1.87 -0.19 -0.81
N GLU A 55 2.26 -1.22 -1.56
CA GLU A 55 1.38 -1.94 -2.48
C GLU A 55 0.84 -3.20 -1.81
N ILE A 56 -0.45 -3.48 -2.03
CA ILE A 56 -1.13 -4.63 -1.44
C ILE A 56 -1.72 -5.46 -2.58
N GLU A 57 -1.28 -6.70 -2.66
CA GLU A 57 -1.82 -7.70 -3.56
C GLU A 57 -2.47 -8.81 -2.72
N ARG A 58 -3.71 -9.17 -3.04
CA ARG A 58 -4.40 -10.29 -2.40
C ARG A 58 -4.67 -11.36 -3.44
N SER A 59 -4.13 -12.55 -3.19
CA SER A 59 -4.54 -13.80 -3.81
C SER A 59 -5.50 -14.54 -2.88
N ALA A 60 -6.17 -15.59 -3.36
CA ALA A 60 -7.21 -16.29 -2.60
C ALA A 60 -6.83 -16.63 -1.14
N ASN A 61 -5.59 -17.10 -0.92
CA ASN A 61 -5.11 -17.52 0.40
C ASN A 61 -3.87 -16.76 0.89
N ARG A 62 -3.43 -15.72 0.17
CA ARG A 62 -2.18 -15.01 0.50
C ARG A 62 -2.31 -13.51 0.28
N VAL A 63 -1.88 -12.75 1.27
CA VAL A 63 -1.68 -11.30 1.15
C VAL A 63 -0.20 -11.05 0.94
N ARG A 64 0.14 -10.36 -0.15
CA ARG A 64 1.49 -9.89 -0.46
C ARG A 64 1.53 -8.39 -0.29
N ILE A 65 2.46 -7.93 0.54
CA ILE A 65 2.66 -6.52 0.84
C ILE A 65 4.03 -6.13 0.30
N ASN A 66 4.06 -5.28 -0.73
CA ASN A 66 5.32 -4.76 -1.26
C ASN A 66 5.55 -3.35 -0.68
N ILE A 67 6.63 -3.19 0.08
CA ILE A 67 6.98 -1.91 0.72
C ILE A 67 8.12 -1.27 -0.07
N HIS A 68 7.86 -0.09 -0.63
CA HIS A 68 8.86 0.74 -1.27
C HIS A 68 9.41 1.74 -0.26
N THR A 69 10.69 1.59 0.09
CA THR A 69 11.37 2.38 1.11
C THR A 69 12.71 2.87 0.59
N ALA A 70 13.14 4.05 1.07
CA ALA A 70 14.49 4.55 0.81
C ALA A 70 15.58 3.81 1.62
N ARG A 71 15.22 3.16 2.73
CA ARG A 71 16.16 2.52 3.68
C ARG A 71 15.72 1.10 4.03
N PRO A 72 15.85 0.14 3.11
CA PRO A 72 15.42 -1.25 3.34
C PRO A 72 16.15 -1.92 4.51
N GLY A 73 17.42 -1.58 4.76
CA GLY A 73 18.21 -2.17 5.84
C GLY A 73 17.65 -1.93 7.24
N ILE A 74 16.95 -0.83 7.48
CA ILE A 74 16.31 -0.54 8.77
C ILE A 74 15.09 -1.45 8.99
N ILE A 75 14.38 -1.80 7.91
CA ILE A 75 13.19 -2.66 7.96
C ILE A 75 13.59 -4.13 8.14
N ILE A 76 14.61 -4.58 7.41
CA ILE A 76 15.07 -5.98 7.41
C ILE A 76 15.86 -6.30 8.70
N GLY A 77 16.58 -5.32 9.26
CA GLY A 77 17.41 -5.48 10.44
C GLY A 77 18.71 -6.25 10.18
N LYS A 78 19.57 -6.36 11.22
CA LYS A 78 20.92 -6.96 11.10
C LYS A 78 20.93 -8.48 10.92
N LYS A 79 19.87 -9.19 11.30
CA LYS A 79 19.81 -10.66 11.21
C LYS A 79 19.00 -11.17 10.02
N GLY A 80 18.46 -10.27 9.20
CA GLY A 80 17.38 -10.65 8.31
C GLY A 80 16.15 -11.08 9.12
N LEU A 81 15.00 -10.96 8.52
CA LEU A 81 13.88 -11.78 8.92
C LEU A 81 14.08 -13.16 8.30
#